data_AF-A0A938ZGL3-F1
#
_entry.id   AF-A0A938ZGL3-F1
#
_cell.length_a   1.000
_cell.length_b   1.000
_cell.length_c   1.000
_cell.angle_alpha   90.00
_cell.angle_beta   90.00
_cell.angle_gamma   90.00
#
_symmetry.space_group_name_H-M   'P 1'
#
loop_
_entity.id
_entity.type
_entity.pdbx_description
1 polymer ?
#
loop_
_entity_poly.entity_id
_entity_poly.type
_entity_poly.pdbx_seq_one_letter_code
_entity_poly.pdbx_strand_id
1 'polypeptide(L)'
;MRGRVGGINLALDNQGTANYTAAFGPNSLFAPFIIVDGKPDAILNSNVDRNVYFAFLGANSDKVDHIRLLGNNTFGFEYLVNGGDKDYNNVIVQINLSVNLA
;
A
#
# COMPACT_ATOMS: atom_id res chain seq x y z
N MET A 1 0.36 -0.16 -13.45
CA MET A 1 -0.48 0.31 -12.33
C MET A 1 -0.93 1.75 -12.58
N ARG A 2 -2.16 1.96 -13.07
CA ARG A 2 -2.69 3.31 -13.36
C ARG A 2 -3.11 4.00 -12.05
N GLY A 3 -2.86 5.31 -11.92
CA GLY A 3 -3.30 6.11 -10.76
C GLY A 3 -2.39 6.07 -9.52
N ARG A 4 -1.23 5.40 -9.59
CA ARG A 4 -0.22 5.48 -8.52
C ARG A 4 0.33 6.90 -8.41
N VAL A 5 0.45 7.41 -7.18
CA VAL A 5 1.23 8.61 -6.89
C VAL A 5 2.72 8.25 -6.91
N GLY A 6 3.47 8.84 -7.85
CA GLY A 6 4.92 8.66 -7.95
C GLY A 6 5.67 9.29 -6.77
N GLY A 7 6.86 8.77 -6.45
CA GLY A 7 7.74 9.35 -5.43
C GLY A 7 7.39 8.99 -3.96
N ILE A 8 6.26 8.33 -3.71
CA ILE A 8 5.88 7.84 -2.37
C ILE A 8 5.99 6.32 -2.35
N ASN A 9 7.13 5.80 -1.90
CA ASN A 9 7.39 4.35 -1.81
C ASN A 9 7.88 3.99 -0.41
N LEU A 10 7.09 3.26 0.36
CA LEU A 10 7.53 2.74 1.66
C LEU A 10 8.37 1.46 1.46
N ALA A 11 9.63 1.63 1.08
CA ALA A 11 10.63 0.57 1.00
C ALA A 11 11.71 0.85 2.05
N LEU A 12 11.39 0.54 3.30
CA LEU A 12 12.20 0.83 4.48
C LEU A 12 12.53 -0.47 5.21
N ASP A 13 13.56 -0.43 6.05
CA ASP A 13 13.85 -1.51 6.99
C ASP A 13 12.75 -1.60 8.08
N ASN A 14 12.73 -2.73 8.78
CA ASN A 14 11.78 -2.95 9.89
C ASN A 14 11.87 -1.82 10.92
N GLN A 15 10.72 -1.28 11.34
CA GLN A 15 10.59 -0.10 12.22
C GLN A 15 11.14 1.21 11.63
N GLY A 16 11.44 1.24 10.33
CA GLY A 16 11.88 2.44 9.63
C GLY A 16 10.77 3.49 9.51
N THR A 17 11.17 4.76 9.47
CA THR A 17 10.29 5.90 9.17
C THR A 17 10.87 6.64 7.98
N ALA A 18 10.01 7.13 7.09
CA ALA A 18 10.41 8.02 6.01
C ALA A 18 9.35 9.09 5.77
N ASN A 19 9.82 10.24 5.31
CA ASN A 19 8.99 11.39 4.96
C ASN A 19 9.01 11.58 3.44
N TYR A 20 7.83 11.78 2.87
CA TYR A 20 7.65 12.06 1.45
C TYR A 20 6.84 13.33 1.30
N THR A 21 7.14 14.10 0.25
CA THR A 21 6.33 15.24 -0.16
C THR A 21 5.82 14.97 -1.56
N ALA A 22 4.51 15.12 -1.76
CA ALA A 22 3.87 14.94 -3.04
C ALA A 22 2.67 15.87 -3.16
N ALA A 23 2.27 16.15 -4.40
CA ALA A 23 1.03 16.84 -4.68
C ALA A 23 -0.13 15.83 -4.65
N PHE A 24 -1.07 16.03 -3.73
CA PHE A 24 -2.32 15.29 -3.68
C PHE A 24 -3.40 16.14 -4.36
N GLY A 25 -3.94 15.64 -5.46
CA GLY A 25 -5.01 16.34 -6.16
C GLY A 25 -6.23 16.53 -5.24
N PRO A 26 -6.90 17.70 -5.30
CA PRO A 26 -8.15 17.88 -4.56
C PRO A 26 -9.21 16.88 -5.03
N ASN A 27 -10.21 16.63 -4.19
CA ASN A 27 -11.34 15.74 -4.48
C ASN A 27 -10.93 14.30 -4.89
N SER A 28 -9.79 13.83 -4.39
CA SER A 28 -9.27 12.49 -4.68
C SER A 28 -9.25 11.62 -3.42
N LEU A 29 -9.53 10.32 -3.59
CA LEU A 29 -9.35 9.31 -2.56
C LEU A 29 -8.04 8.57 -2.80
N PHE A 30 -7.17 8.57 -1.79
CA PHE A 30 -5.91 7.82 -1.83
C PHE A 30 -6.02 6.61 -0.92
N ALA A 31 -5.58 5.46 -1.42
CA ALA A 31 -5.59 4.21 -0.68
C ALA A 31 -4.23 3.52 -0.81
N PRO A 32 -3.76 2.83 0.23
CA PRO A 32 -2.54 2.05 0.17
C PRO A 32 -2.72 0.79 -0.69
N PHE A 33 -1.60 0.28 -1.17
CA PHE A 33 -1.46 -1.04 -1.78
C PHE A 33 -0.09 -1.61 -1.41
N ILE A 34 0.08 -2.92 -1.51
CA ILE A 34 1.35 -3.60 -1.27
C ILE A 34 1.77 -4.41 -2.50
N ILE A 35 3.07 -4.40 -2.78
CA ILE A 35 3.72 -5.33 -3.71
C ILE A 35 4.47 -6.32 -2.83
N VAL A 36 4.05 -7.57 -2.84
CA VAL A 36 4.73 -8.62 -2.06
C VAL A 36 6.10 -8.87 -2.69
N ASP A 37 7.14 -8.84 -1.85
CA ASP A 37 8.53 -9.09 -2.23
C ASP A 37 8.97 -8.30 -3.48
N GLY A 38 8.71 -6.98 -3.47
CA GLY A 38 9.03 -6.18 -4.63
C GLY A 38 8.90 -4.67 -4.46
N LYS A 39 9.34 -3.98 -5.50
CA LYS A 39 9.23 -2.52 -5.68
C LYS A 39 8.44 -2.22 -6.96
N PRO A 40 7.87 -1.00 -7.10
CA PRO A 40 7.09 -0.65 -8.29
C PRO A 40 7.79 -0.93 -9.63
N ASP A 41 9.11 -0.72 -9.70
CA ASP A 41 9.89 -0.93 -10.93
C ASP A 41 9.84 -2.36 -11.44
N ALA A 42 9.68 -3.35 -10.55
CA ALA A 42 9.53 -4.75 -10.92
C ALA A 42 8.23 -5.02 -11.69
N ILE A 43 7.18 -4.22 -11.48
CA ILE A 43 5.88 -4.40 -12.14
C ILE A 43 5.75 -3.49 -13.36
N LEU A 44 6.34 -2.30 -13.30
CA LEU A 44 6.23 -1.32 -14.37
C LEU A 44 7.13 -1.64 -15.57
N ASN A 45 8.27 -2.29 -15.33
CA ASN A 45 9.31 -2.50 -16.33
C ASN A 45 9.55 -3.97 -16.69
N SER A 46 8.74 -4.91 -16.18
CA SER A 46 8.93 -6.34 -16.43
C SER A 46 7.60 -7.11 -16.50
N ASN A 47 7.64 -8.29 -17.12
CA ASN A 47 6.52 -9.24 -17.16
C ASN A 47 6.55 -10.22 -15.97
N VAL A 48 7.10 -9.78 -14.84
CA VAL A 48 7.23 -10.62 -13.66
C VAL A 48 5.93 -10.58 -12.87
N ASP A 49 5.27 -11.74 -12.75
CA ASP A 49 4.08 -11.88 -11.92
C ASP A 49 4.46 -11.72 -10.44
N ARG A 50 3.93 -10.67 -9.83
CA ARG A 50 4.02 -10.34 -8.41
C ARG A 50 2.62 -10.21 -7.84
N ASN A 51 2.44 -10.65 -6.61
CA ASN A 51 1.20 -10.40 -5.88
C ASN A 51 1.13 -8.92 -5.51
N VAL A 52 0.08 -8.26 -6.01
CA VAL A 52 -0.25 -6.89 -5.65
C VAL A 52 -1.61 -6.91 -4.99
N TYR A 53 -1.68 -6.38 -3.78
CA TYR A 53 -2.95 -6.29 -3.05
C TYR A 53 -3.33 -4.85 -2.78
N PHE A 54 -4.63 -4.61 -2.84
CA PHE A 54 -5.26 -3.30 -2.80
C PHE A 54 -6.28 -3.24 -1.66
N ALA A 55 -6.51 -2.04 -1.11
CA ALA A 55 -7.53 -1.81 -0.09
C ALA A 55 -8.97 -1.99 -0.61
N PHE A 56 -9.17 -1.95 -1.94
CA PHE A 56 -10.48 -2.18 -2.56
C PHE A 56 -10.61 -3.63 -2.99
N LEU A 57 -11.50 -4.37 -2.34
CA LEU A 57 -11.76 -5.81 -2.56
C LEU A 57 -11.93 -6.20 -4.04
N GLY A 58 -12.61 -5.35 -4.82
CA GLY A 58 -12.86 -5.59 -6.24
C GLY A 58 -11.58 -5.69 -7.09
N ALA A 59 -10.49 -5.05 -6.65
CA ALA A 59 -9.20 -5.03 -7.34
C ALA A 59 -8.33 -6.27 -7.03
N ASN A 60 -8.61 -7.00 -5.95
CA ASN A 60 -7.90 -8.23 -5.61
C ASN A 60 -8.46 -9.40 -6.43
N SER A 61 -7.56 -10.19 -7.04
CA SER A 61 -7.93 -11.30 -7.93
C SER A 61 -8.60 -12.45 -7.19
N ASP A 62 -8.22 -12.68 -5.94
CA ASP A 62 -8.75 -13.73 -5.06
C ASP A 62 -9.95 -13.27 -4.23
N LYS A 63 -10.39 -12.01 -4.38
CA LYS A 63 -11.52 -11.42 -3.64
C LYS A 63 -11.33 -11.50 -2.12
N VAL A 64 -10.09 -11.39 -1.67
CA VAL A 64 -9.75 -11.26 -0.25
C VAL A 64 -9.44 -9.82 0.11
N ASP A 65 -9.86 -9.43 1.31
CA ASP A 65 -9.44 -8.18 1.94
C ASP A 65 -8.03 -8.39 2.51
N HIS A 66 -7.01 -7.86 1.84
CA HIS A 66 -5.61 -7.97 2.27
C HIS A 66 -5.11 -6.78 3.06
N ILE A 67 -5.88 -5.68 3.11
CA ILE A 67 -5.45 -4.43 3.71
C ILE A 67 -6.59 -3.86 4.55
N ARG A 68 -6.40 -3.87 5.86
CA ARG A 68 -7.42 -3.44 6.81
C ARG A 68 -7.03 -2.16 7.52
N LEU A 69 -7.98 -1.25 7.67
CA LEU A 69 -7.84 -0.11 8.56
C LEU A 69 -7.97 -0.60 10.02
N LEU A 70 -6.89 -0.54 10.78
CA LEU A 70 -6.82 -0.96 12.18
C LEU A 70 -7.04 0.21 13.16
N GLY A 71 -6.99 1.45 12.68
CA GLY A 71 -7.15 2.65 13.48
C GLY A 71 -6.87 3.92 12.67
N ASN A 72 -6.53 5.01 13.35
CA ASN A 72 -6.28 6.31 12.72
C ASN A 72 -5.14 6.25 11.69
N ASN A 73 -5.49 6.14 10.41
CA ASN A 73 -4.57 5.93 9.28
C ASN A 73 -3.52 4.83 9.53
N THR A 74 -3.88 3.82 10.33
CA THR A 74 -3.05 2.64 10.60
C THR A 74 -3.61 1.48 9.81
N PHE A 75 -2.81 0.92 8.91
CA PHE A 75 -3.20 -0.16 8.01
C PHE A 75 -2.42 -1.42 8.35
N GLY A 76 -3.13 -2.54 8.49
CA GLY A 76 -2.57 -3.88 8.61
C GLY A 76 -2.66 -4.63 7.28
N PHE A 77 -1.69 -5.49 7.00
CA PHE A 77 -1.53 -6.16 5.70
C PHE A 77 -1.35 -7.67 5.87
N GLU A 78 -1.91 -8.42 4.91
CA GLU A 78 -1.68 -9.86 4.68
C GLU A 78 -0.95 -10.07 3.35
N TYR A 79 0.17 -10.81 3.34
CA TYR A 79 0.94 -11.04 2.09
C TYR A 79 0.60 -12.36 1.37
N LEU A 80 -0.08 -13.29 2.03
CA LEU A 80 -0.41 -14.60 1.45
C LEU A 80 -1.70 -14.55 0.62
N VAL A 81 -1.68 -15.21 -0.55
CA VAL A 81 -2.87 -15.43 -1.37
C VAL A 81 -3.94 -16.13 -0.53
N ASN A 82 -5.20 -15.77 -0.72
CA ASN A 82 -6.35 -16.22 0.08
C ASN A 82 -6.38 -15.71 1.53
N GLY A 83 -5.47 -14.80 1.91
CA GLY A 83 -5.56 -14.00 3.14
C GLY A 83 -4.90 -14.58 4.38
N GLY A 84 -4.03 -15.58 4.25
CA GLY A 84 -3.23 -16.07 5.39
C GLY A 84 -4.09 -16.48 6.60
N ASP A 85 -3.63 -16.11 7.79
CA ASP A 85 -4.32 -16.30 9.08
C ASP A 85 -5.26 -15.14 9.45
N LYS A 86 -5.24 -14.04 8.68
CA LYS A 86 -6.19 -12.92 8.75
C LYS A 86 -6.09 -12.12 10.05
N ASP A 87 -4.89 -12.03 10.61
CA ASP A 87 -4.61 -11.17 11.76
C ASP A 87 -4.09 -9.77 11.35
N TYR A 88 -3.74 -9.60 10.06
CA TYR A 88 -3.31 -8.36 9.42
C TYR A 88 -2.05 -7.75 10.05
N ASN A 89 -1.19 -8.57 10.66
CA ASN A 89 0.01 -8.10 11.35
C ASN A 89 1.32 -8.35 10.58
N ASN A 90 1.25 -8.90 9.36
CA ASN A 90 2.48 -9.21 8.62
C ASN A 90 3.28 -7.91 8.35
N VAL A 91 2.58 -6.82 8.07
CA VAL A 91 3.10 -5.44 8.12
C VAL A 91 2.01 -4.55 8.70
N ILE A 92 2.40 -3.60 9.56
CA ILE A 92 1.52 -2.54 10.05
C ILE A 92 2.16 -1.20 9.71
N VAL A 93 1.41 -0.33 9.02
CA VAL A 93 1.88 1.00 8.60
C VAL A 93 0.95 2.05 9.15
N GLN A 94 1.49 3.04 9.87
CA GLN A 94 0.78 4.26 10.21
C GLN A 94 1.18 5.40 9.27
N ILE A 95 0.19 6.10 8.73
CA ILE A 95 0.39 7.25 7.84
C ILE A 95 -0.06 8.52 8.57
N ASN A 96 0.88 9.44 8.76
CA ASN A 96 0.57 10.78 9.25
C ASN A 96 0.61 11.76 8.08
N LEU A 97 -0.52 12.43 7.82
CA LEU A 97 -0.64 13.41 6.75
C LEU A 97 -0.61 14.81 7.34
N SER A 98 0.20 15.68 6.73
CA SER A 98 0.18 17.12 6.98
C SER A 98 0.02 17.85 5.66
N VAL A 99 -0.72 18.96 5.69
CA VAL A 99 -0.87 19.84 4.54
C VAL A 99 0.07 21.01 4.75
N ASN A 100 0.93 21.28 3.78
CA ASN A 100 1.67 22.53 3.74
C ASN A 100 0.79 23.56 3.03
N LEU A 101 0.15 24.43 3.82
CA LEU A 101 -0.61 25.57 3.29
C LEU A 101 0.40 26.66 2.94
N ALA A 102 0.35 27.13 1.69
CA ALA A 102 1.09 28.32 1.26
C ALA A 102 0.55 29.58 1.95
#